data_AF-A0A430HJ83-F1
#
_entry.id   AF-A0A430HJ83-F1
#
_cell.length_a   1.000
_cell.length_b   1.000
_cell.length_c   1.000
_cell.angle_alpha   90.00
_cell.angle_beta   90.00
_cell.angle_gamma   90.00
#
_symmetry.space_group_name_H-M   'P 1'
#
loop_
_entity.id
_entity.type
_entity.pdbx_description
1 polymer ?
#
loop_
_entity_poly.entity_id
_entity_poly.type
_entity_poly.pdbx_seq_one_letter_code
_entity_poly.pdbx_strand_id
1 'polypeptide(L)'
;MKPLLLACLMLPLLAQAAQWVKVPVGSSAGSQSYIDRSSIIRSDKSYKVWSLVSYAKEQATPEGTPYLSMKALHLYSCAERTTTLLSQVYYAEAMGKGPVSQSFKYEKFAPEDIVPDSVADGALQVICKRRK
;
A
#
# COMPACT_ATOMS: atom_id res chain seq x y z
N MET A 1 40.36 20.80 -34.35
CA MET A 1 39.65 20.82 -33.06
C MET A 1 38.32 20.10 -33.27
N LYS A 2 38.22 18.83 -32.87
CA LYS A 2 36.97 18.04 -33.03
C LYS A 2 36.00 18.43 -31.92
N PRO A 3 34.76 18.86 -32.20
CA PRO A 3 33.81 19.14 -31.16
C PRO A 3 33.42 17.81 -30.52
N LEU A 4 33.76 17.66 -29.24
CA LEU A 4 33.29 16.57 -28.39
C LEU A 4 31.79 16.81 -28.17
N LEU A 5 30.94 16.20 -29.00
CA LEU A 5 29.50 16.13 -28.77
C LEU A 5 29.28 15.38 -27.45
N LEU A 6 29.04 16.13 -26.38
CA LEU A 6 28.47 15.61 -25.14
C LEU A 6 27.09 15.04 -25.47
N ALA A 7 27.04 13.75 -25.78
CA ALA A 7 25.82 12.98 -25.75
C ALA A 7 25.39 12.88 -24.28
N CYS A 8 24.56 13.83 -23.83
CA CYS A 8 23.80 13.69 -22.59
C CYS A 8 22.94 12.43 -22.71
N LEU A 9 23.43 11.31 -22.17
CA LEU A 9 22.61 10.14 -21.89
C LEU A 9 21.50 10.60 -20.95
N MET A 10 20.32 10.83 -21.53
CA MET A 10 19.05 10.86 -20.82
C MET A 10 18.80 9.43 -20.32
N LEU A 11 19.51 9.01 -19.27
CA LEU A 11 19.15 7.82 -18.51
C LEU A 11 17.74 8.09 -17.99
N PRO A 12 16.71 7.36 -18.46
CA PRO A 12 15.38 7.51 -17.89
C PRO A 12 15.53 7.13 -16.42
N LEU A 13 15.34 8.11 -15.52
CA LEU A 13 15.04 7.84 -14.14
C LEU A 13 13.85 6.89 -14.15
N LEU A 14 14.11 5.61 -13.87
CA LEU A 14 13.06 4.62 -13.71
C LEU A 14 12.23 5.08 -12.52
N ALA A 15 11.20 5.87 -12.78
CA ALA A 15 10.18 6.17 -11.80
C ALA A 15 9.63 4.81 -11.36
N GLN A 16 9.85 4.45 -10.11
CA GLN A 16 9.37 3.19 -9.58
C GLN A 16 7.85 3.26 -9.49
N ALA A 17 7.20 2.86 -10.57
CA ALA A 17 5.76 2.82 -10.66
C ALA A 17 5.24 1.77 -9.67
N ALA A 18 4.16 2.12 -8.98
CA ALA A 18 3.49 1.20 -8.07
C ALA A 18 3.08 -0.07 -8.81
N GLN A 19 3.35 -1.23 -8.20
CA GLN A 19 3.02 -2.55 -8.73
C GLN A 19 1.89 -3.14 -7.89
N TRP A 20 0.67 -2.63 -8.10
CA TRP A 20 -0.51 -3.07 -7.36
C TRP A 20 -0.88 -4.51 -7.71
N VAL A 21 -0.78 -5.39 -6.71
CA VAL A 21 -1.21 -6.79 -6.80
C VAL A 21 -2.49 -6.94 -6.00
N LYS A 22 -3.54 -7.46 -6.63
CA LYS A 22 -4.83 -7.70 -5.97
C LYS A 22 -4.69 -8.76 -4.87
N VAL A 23 -5.29 -8.49 -3.72
CA VAL A 23 -5.38 -9.44 -2.60
C VAL A 23 -6.58 -10.37 -2.85
N PRO A 24 -6.38 -11.70 -2.94
CA PRO A 24 -7.43 -12.62 -3.35
C PRO A 24 -8.44 -12.97 -2.25
N VAL A 25 -8.13 -12.69 -0.97
CA VAL A 25 -8.90 -13.15 0.20
C VAL A 25 -9.45 -11.95 0.99
N GLY A 26 -10.59 -12.13 1.64
CA GLY A 26 -11.18 -11.17 2.58
C GLY A 26 -11.79 -9.90 1.97
N SER A 27 -11.81 -9.76 0.63
CA SER A 27 -12.46 -8.60 -0.01
C SER A 27 -13.98 -8.69 0.19
N SER A 28 -14.58 -7.59 0.64
CA SER A 28 -16.04 -7.48 0.78
C SER A 28 -16.70 -7.14 -0.57
N ALA A 29 -17.98 -7.47 -0.71
CA ALA A 29 -18.76 -7.05 -1.88
C ALA A 29 -18.71 -5.51 -2.02
N GLY A 30 -18.22 -5.02 -3.15
CA GLY A 30 -18.12 -3.59 -3.44
C GLY A 30 -16.77 -2.94 -3.08
N SER A 31 -15.76 -3.71 -2.65
CA SER A 31 -14.38 -3.22 -2.49
C SER A 31 -13.35 -4.15 -3.14
N GLN A 32 -12.19 -3.59 -3.49
CA GLN A 32 -11.02 -4.34 -3.97
C GLN A 32 -9.78 -3.91 -3.21
N SER A 33 -9.07 -4.88 -2.64
CA SER A 33 -7.84 -4.66 -1.87
C SER A 33 -6.60 -5.03 -2.66
N TYR A 34 -5.53 -4.26 -2.47
CA TYR A 34 -4.27 -4.39 -3.20
C TYR A 34 -3.06 -4.18 -2.29
N ILE A 35 -1.94 -4.77 -2.68
CA ILE A 35 -0.60 -4.52 -2.11
C ILE A 35 0.30 -3.96 -3.20
N ASP A 36 0.98 -2.85 -2.93
CA ASP A 36 2.03 -2.36 -3.81
C ASP A 36 3.30 -3.17 -3.61
N ARG A 37 3.53 -4.09 -4.54
CA ARG A 37 4.67 -5.00 -4.51
C ARG A 37 6.02 -4.30 -4.61
N SER A 38 6.04 -3.12 -5.22
CA SER A 38 7.26 -2.31 -5.39
C SER A 38 7.66 -1.58 -4.11
N SER A 39 6.69 -1.34 -3.21
CA SER A 39 6.89 -0.64 -1.94
C SER A 39 7.37 -1.52 -0.78
N ILE A 40 7.46 -2.84 -0.97
CA ILE A 40 7.84 -3.77 0.09
C ILE A 40 9.31 -3.54 0.43
N ILE A 41 9.55 -3.01 1.63
CA ILE A 41 10.90 -2.83 2.17
C ILE A 41 11.03 -3.57 3.51
N ARG A 42 12.19 -4.20 3.75
CA ARG A 42 12.48 -4.80 5.04
C ARG A 42 12.71 -3.69 6.07
N SER A 43 12.13 -3.84 7.26
CA SER A 43 12.29 -2.95 8.41
C SER A 43 12.48 -3.83 9.64
N ASP A 44 13.73 -4.01 10.07
CA ASP A 44 14.13 -4.91 11.16
C ASP A 44 13.67 -6.37 10.93
N LYS A 45 12.69 -6.83 11.72
CA LYS A 45 12.07 -8.17 11.65
C LYS A 45 10.75 -8.18 10.86
N SER A 46 10.32 -7.01 10.38
CA SER A 46 9.05 -6.81 9.69
C SER A 46 9.25 -6.28 8.26
N TYR A 47 8.17 -6.17 7.51
CA TYR A 47 8.12 -5.59 6.18
C TYR A 47 7.20 -4.39 6.19
N LYS A 48 7.71 -3.23 5.76
CA LYS A 48 6.92 -2.03 5.56
C LYS A 48 6.38 -2.02 4.13
N VAL A 49 5.09 -1.74 3.97
CA VAL A 49 4.41 -1.87 2.67
C VAL A 49 3.18 -0.96 2.58
N TRP A 50 2.94 -0.44 1.38
CA TRP A 50 1.68 0.22 1.04
C TRP A 50 0.62 -0.79 0.59
N SER A 51 -0.56 -0.63 1.13
CA SER A 51 -1.80 -1.28 0.71
C SER A 51 -2.77 -0.25 0.16
N LEU A 52 -3.74 -0.71 -0.63
CA LEU A 52 -4.82 0.12 -1.16
C LEU A 52 -6.14 -0.62 -1.08
N VAL A 53 -7.19 0.08 -0.67
CA VAL A 53 -8.58 -0.37 -0.83
C VAL A 53 -9.29 0.61 -1.75
N SER A 54 -9.95 0.10 -2.78
CA SER A 54 -10.79 0.88 -3.71
C SER A 54 -12.22 0.42 -3.62
N TYR A 55 -13.15 1.36 -3.47
CA TYR A 55 -14.57 1.09 -3.32
C TYR A 55 -15.32 1.37 -4.63
N ALA A 56 -16.38 0.62 -4.87
CA ALA A 56 -17.28 0.86 -6.00
C ALA A 56 -18.29 2.00 -5.74
N LYS A 57 -18.50 2.34 -4.47
CA LYS A 57 -19.38 3.43 -4.02
C LYS A 57 -18.65 4.29 -3.00
N GLU A 58 -19.04 5.54 -2.93
CA GLU A 58 -18.50 6.50 -1.96
C GLU A 58 -18.65 5.99 -0.53
N GLN A 59 -17.59 6.17 0.25
CA GLN A 59 -17.53 5.91 1.67
C GLN A 59 -17.33 7.24 2.40
N ALA A 60 -17.62 7.28 3.69
CA ALA A 60 -17.36 8.45 4.53
C ALA A 60 -16.38 8.10 5.65
N THR A 61 -15.42 9.00 5.93
CA THR A 61 -14.58 8.88 7.13
C THR A 61 -15.42 9.08 8.39
N PRO A 62 -14.92 8.77 9.61
CA PRO A 62 -15.66 9.05 10.84
C PRO A 62 -16.10 10.52 10.97
N GLU A 63 -15.35 11.45 10.38
CA GLU A 63 -15.68 12.89 10.34
C GLU A 63 -16.63 13.27 9.19
N GLY A 64 -17.11 12.30 8.41
CA GLY A 64 -18.06 12.51 7.31
C GLY A 64 -17.41 12.91 5.98
N THR A 65 -16.08 12.85 5.85
CA THR A 65 -15.41 13.23 4.60
C THR A 65 -15.57 12.14 3.54
N PRO A 66 -16.07 12.44 2.33
CA PRO A 66 -16.26 11.44 1.29
C PRO A 66 -14.94 10.97 0.67
N TYR A 67 -14.86 9.68 0.35
CA TYR A 67 -13.74 9.07 -0.34
C TYR A 67 -14.14 7.82 -1.14
N LEU A 68 -13.35 7.50 -2.17
CA LEU A 68 -13.52 6.29 -3.01
C LEU A 68 -12.35 5.31 -2.91
N SER A 69 -11.22 5.74 -2.34
CA SER A 69 -10.13 4.82 -2.02
C SER A 69 -9.28 5.31 -0.86
N MET A 70 -8.55 4.36 -0.27
CA MET A 70 -7.64 4.62 0.84
C MET A 70 -6.35 3.84 0.61
N LYS A 71 -5.20 4.52 0.78
CA LYS A 71 -3.91 3.86 0.94
C LYS A 71 -3.56 3.75 2.41
N ALA A 72 -2.96 2.64 2.81
CA ALA A 72 -2.49 2.46 4.18
C ALA A 72 -1.09 1.86 4.21
N LEU A 73 -0.23 2.47 5.04
CA LEU A 73 1.13 2.01 5.30
C LEU A 73 1.10 1.09 6.52
N HIS A 74 1.64 -0.10 6.36
CA HIS A 74 1.68 -1.09 7.43
C HIS A 74 3.09 -1.62 7.65
N LEU A 75 3.35 -2.11 8.87
CA LEU A 75 4.35 -3.12 9.14
C LEU A 75 3.68 -4.50 9.16
N TYR A 76 4.31 -5.50 8.58
CA TYR A 76 3.91 -6.91 8.66
C TYR A 76 5.06 -7.75 9.21
N SER A 77 4.80 -8.54 10.26
CA SER A 77 5.72 -9.57 10.72
C SER A 77 5.33 -10.91 10.12
N CYS A 78 6.19 -11.45 9.24
CA CYS A 78 5.97 -12.78 8.67
C CYS A 78 6.17 -13.92 9.67
N ALA A 79 6.99 -13.70 10.70
CA ALA A 79 7.28 -14.69 11.72
C ALA A 79 6.15 -14.75 12.76
N GLU A 80 5.75 -13.59 13.27
CA GLU A 80 4.73 -13.46 14.31
C GLU A 80 3.30 -13.43 13.74
N ARG A 81 3.13 -13.31 12.41
CA ARG A 81 1.83 -13.13 11.74
C ARG A 81 1.03 -11.94 12.29
N THR A 82 1.71 -10.83 12.53
CA THR A 82 1.10 -9.58 13.01
C THR A 82 1.17 -8.46 11.97
N THR A 83 0.27 -7.47 12.11
CA THR A 83 0.33 -6.22 11.36
C THR A 83 0.22 -5.00 12.27
N THR A 84 0.84 -3.89 11.88
CA THR A 84 0.74 -2.60 12.57
C THR A 84 0.42 -1.52 11.55
N LEU A 85 -0.66 -0.77 11.77
CA LEU A 85 -1.01 0.38 10.94
C LEU A 85 -0.15 1.59 11.31
N LEU A 86 0.50 2.19 10.30
CA LEU A 86 1.38 3.36 10.48
C LEU A 86 0.77 4.64 9.90
N SER A 87 -0.01 4.54 8.83
CA SER A 87 -0.60 5.71 8.18
C SER A 87 -1.77 5.32 7.29
N GLN A 88 -2.71 6.24 7.11
CA GLN A 88 -3.78 6.16 6.12
C GLN A 88 -3.86 7.46 5.33
N VAL A 89 -4.13 7.35 4.03
CA VAL A 89 -4.38 8.47 3.12
C VAL A 89 -5.63 8.16 2.33
N TYR A 90 -6.62 9.03 2.44
CA TYR A 90 -7.93 8.92 1.79
C TYR A 90 -7.96 9.78 0.54
N TYR A 91 -8.60 9.26 -0.50
CA TYR A 91 -8.62 9.85 -1.82
C TYR A 91 -10.06 9.96 -2.34
N ALA A 92 -10.35 11.09 -2.99
CA ALA A 92 -11.66 11.36 -3.56
C ALA A 92 -12.03 10.41 -4.71
N GLU A 93 -11.04 9.84 -5.41
CA GLU A 93 -11.26 8.92 -6.53
C GLU A 93 -10.82 7.49 -6.21
N ALA A 94 -11.22 6.56 -7.07
CA ALA A 94 -10.80 5.16 -7.01
C ALA A 94 -9.28 5.00 -7.23
N MET A 95 -8.72 3.88 -6.76
CA MET A 95 -7.33 3.49 -7.01
C MET A 95 -6.26 4.53 -6.57
N GLY A 96 -6.55 5.30 -5.53
CA GLY A 96 -5.61 6.21 -4.88
C GLY A 96 -5.26 7.41 -5.74
N LYS A 97 -6.24 7.88 -6.53
CA LYS A 97 -6.16 9.01 -7.46
C LYS A 97 -6.98 10.19 -6.96
N GLY A 98 -6.87 11.31 -7.66
CA GLY A 98 -7.57 12.54 -7.32
C GLY A 98 -7.01 13.21 -6.06
N PRO A 99 -7.69 14.27 -5.59
CA PRO A 99 -7.31 14.98 -4.39
C PRO A 99 -7.26 14.07 -3.15
N VAL A 100 -6.31 14.35 -2.26
CA VAL A 100 -6.27 13.76 -0.93
C VAL A 100 -7.40 14.40 -0.12
N SER A 101 -8.36 13.59 0.30
CA SER A 101 -9.47 14.04 1.15
C SER A 101 -9.01 14.19 2.61
N GLN A 102 -8.18 13.26 3.09
CA GLN A 102 -7.70 13.23 4.48
C GLN A 102 -6.44 12.36 4.61
N SER A 103 -5.59 12.63 5.61
CA SER A 103 -4.41 11.80 5.90
C SER A 103 -4.17 11.72 7.40
N PHE A 104 -3.80 10.54 7.87
CA PHE A 104 -3.47 10.26 9.26
C PHE A 104 -2.13 9.54 9.36
N LYS A 105 -1.38 9.82 10.43
CA LYS A 105 -0.17 9.10 10.81
C LYS A 105 -0.33 8.61 12.24
N TYR A 106 0.08 7.37 12.48
CA TYR A 106 -0.07 6.70 13.77
C TYR A 106 1.32 6.31 14.28
N GLU A 107 1.68 6.82 15.45
CA GLU A 107 3.00 6.58 16.05
C GLU A 107 2.97 5.47 17.11
N LYS A 108 1.79 5.10 17.63
CA LYS A 108 1.66 4.30 18.85
C LYS A 108 0.76 3.07 18.72
N PHE A 109 0.47 2.63 17.50
CA PHE A 109 -0.36 1.44 17.32
C PHE A 109 0.46 0.19 17.67
N ALA A 110 -0.12 -0.67 18.51
CA ALA A 110 0.46 -1.96 18.81
C ALA A 110 0.33 -2.90 17.60
N PRO A 111 1.20 -3.91 17.46
CA PRO A 111 0.96 -5.01 16.53
C PRO A 111 -0.33 -5.75 16.89
N GLU A 112 -1.13 -6.05 15.87
CA GLU A 112 -2.36 -6.84 15.97
C GLU A 112 -2.16 -8.19 15.29
N ASP A 113 -2.74 -9.24 15.87
CA ASP A 113 -2.76 -10.57 15.28
C ASP A 113 -3.58 -10.58 13.99
N ILE A 114 -3.03 -11.20 12.95
CA ILE A 114 -3.73 -11.33 11.68
C ILE A 114 -4.78 -12.43 11.78
N VAL A 115 -6.04 -12.03 11.68
CA VAL A 115 -7.18 -12.94 11.60
C VAL A 115 -7.09 -13.78 10.33
N PRO A 116 -7.19 -15.12 10.40
CA PRO A 116 -7.23 -15.99 9.22
C PRO A 116 -8.34 -15.59 8.24
N ASP A 117 -8.10 -15.82 6.93
CA ASP A 117 -9.04 -15.52 5.85
C ASP A 117 -9.48 -14.04 5.73
N SER A 118 -8.75 -13.14 6.41
CA SER A 118 -8.92 -11.69 6.28
C SER A 118 -8.13 -11.12 5.11
N VAL A 119 -8.38 -9.84 4.78
CA VAL A 119 -7.56 -9.08 3.83
C VAL A 119 -6.09 -9.03 4.28
N ALA A 120 -5.83 -8.91 5.59
CA ALA A 120 -4.48 -8.87 6.13
C ALA A 120 -3.77 -10.22 5.99
N ASP A 121 -4.47 -11.35 6.11
CA ASP A 121 -3.89 -12.67 5.85
C ASP A 121 -3.58 -12.85 4.36
N GLY A 122 -4.48 -12.42 3.48
CA GLY A 122 -4.21 -12.36 2.04
C GLY A 122 -3.01 -11.49 1.68
N ALA A 123 -2.84 -10.34 2.34
CA ALA A 123 -1.68 -9.47 2.18
C ALA A 123 -0.39 -10.17 2.64
N LEU A 124 -0.42 -10.87 3.78
CA LEU A 124 0.71 -11.63 4.31
C LEU A 124 1.20 -12.66 3.28
N GLN A 125 0.30 -13.34 2.57
CA GLN A 125 0.65 -14.27 1.49
C GLN A 125 1.39 -13.58 0.33
N VAL A 126 1.05 -12.34 -0.01
CA VAL A 126 1.74 -11.58 -1.07
C VAL A 126 3.13 -11.14 -0.62
N ILE A 127 3.24 -10.68 0.64
CA ILE A 127 4.47 -10.09 1.19
C ILE A 127 5.50 -11.17 1.52
N CYS A 128 5.09 -12.22 2.24
CA CYS A 128 6.01 -13.21 2.81
C CYS A 128 6.45 -14.29 1.81
N LYS A 129 5.79 -14.43 0.65
CA LYS A 129 6.21 -15.34 -0.43
C LYS A 129 7.49 -14.92 -1.15
N ARG A 130 8.09 -13.76 -0.84
CA ARG A 130 9.41 -13.35 -1.35
C ARG A 130 10.60 -14.01 -0.62
N ARG A 131 10.41 -15.10 0.12
CA ARG A 131 11.53 -15.93 0.63
C ARG A 131 12.26 -16.58 -0.55
N LYS A 132 13.32 -15.93 -1.03
CA LYS A 132 14.48 -16.57 -1.64
C LYS A 132 15.71 -16.08 -0.88
#